data_AF-A0A182YA83-F1
#
_entry.id   AF-A0A182YA83-F1
#
_cell.length_a   1.000
_cell.length_b   1.000
_cell.length_c   1.000
_cell.angle_alpha   90.00
_cell.angle_beta   90.00
_cell.angle_gamma   90.00
#
_symmetry.space_group_name_H-M   'P 1'
#
loop_
_entity.id
_entity.type
_entity.pdbx_description
1 polymer ?
#
loop_
_entity_poly.entity_id
_entity_poly.type
_entity_poly.pdbx_seq_one_letter_code
_entity_poly.pdbx_strand_id
1 'polypeptide(L)'
;LNVNLVYDNHVVPYAIGLLSHYLREGKFSIETFVKISYLTEWIKETFRDLGEEVPFSLFDPLACAERYLEQRQKIQGNLLVKKIGSVEYMVQIPDIPDSSPSNQTGTCVGVLIRSDVVVTLAQCANYLMVILSDSSSKSIRDVFIHPGYKENTFYNNIALLKLSSETSITPASMYFYSFDNDSVALLGYKKLFFFEDLIETIAEAQQLSILFDDDCNPTQDQRSRLAEGLQVEHMCLRNEHYIVPGSCEARPGSPVVLSSDIGSVIGLSMSGNYCGFGEPAIVTLFHDHLVWISSVLETPPKEWFVFTIPGLKMSDVCVYPEGTVGTCVSLTSCPSVHQRVKNSLPIFFCTEKSIVCCPEDSATEVGEN
;
A
#
# COMPACT_ATOMS: atom_id res chain seq x y z
N LEU A 1 32.92 -8.17 4.73
CA LEU A 1 31.65 -7.53 5.17
C LEU A 1 30.48 -8.24 4.52
N ASN A 2 29.47 -8.65 5.30
CA ASN A 2 28.26 -9.30 4.82
C ASN A 2 26.99 -8.65 5.37
N VAL A 3 25.88 -8.84 4.68
CA VAL A 3 24.52 -8.50 5.13
C VAL A 3 23.66 -9.76 5.12
N ASN A 4 22.77 -9.90 6.09
CA ASN A 4 21.83 -11.01 6.15
C ASN A 4 20.48 -10.57 5.59
N LEU A 5 20.00 -11.27 4.57
CA LEU A 5 18.67 -11.11 4.01
C LEU A 5 17.83 -12.35 4.29
N VAL A 6 16.51 -12.25 4.14
CA VAL A 6 15.59 -13.37 4.33
C VAL A 6 15.01 -13.82 3.00
N TYR A 7 15.07 -15.12 2.75
CA TYR A 7 14.40 -15.77 1.62
C TYR A 7 13.71 -17.03 2.10
N ASP A 8 12.40 -17.14 1.85
CA ASP A 8 11.60 -18.31 2.24
C ASP A 8 11.80 -18.74 3.71
N ASN A 9 11.82 -17.75 4.62
CA ASN A 9 12.13 -17.90 6.05
C ASN A 9 13.52 -18.46 6.40
N HIS A 10 14.49 -18.37 5.49
CA HIS A 10 15.88 -18.69 5.77
C HIS A 10 16.74 -17.44 5.73
N VAL A 11 17.73 -17.39 6.63
CA VAL A 11 18.74 -16.33 6.64
C VAL A 11 19.77 -16.62 5.55
N VAL A 12 19.91 -15.69 4.62
CA VAL A 12 20.81 -15.74 3.48
C VAL A 12 21.88 -14.65 3.64
N PRO A 13 23.12 -15.00 4.01
CA PRO A 13 24.22 -14.04 4.06
C PRO A 13 24.71 -13.69 2.64
N TYR A 14 24.79 -12.40 2.34
CA TYR A 14 25.38 -11.85 1.12
C TYR A 14 26.68 -11.13 1.44
N ALA A 15 27.75 -11.48 0.73
CA ALA A 15 28.99 -10.71 0.78
C ALA A 15 28.78 -9.39 0.05
N ILE A 16 29.03 -8.27 0.75
CA ILE A 16 28.88 -6.91 0.20
C ILE A 16 30.21 -6.15 0.12
N GLY A 17 31.25 -6.65 0.81
CA GLY A 17 32.56 -6.05 0.74
C GLY A 17 33.70 -7.00 1.06
N LEU A 18 34.78 -6.85 0.30
CA LEU A 18 36.05 -7.55 0.50
C LEU A 18 36.97 -6.69 1.36
N LEU A 19 37.61 -7.28 2.36
CA LEU A 19 38.56 -6.55 3.20
C LEU A 19 39.75 -6.11 2.34
N SER A 20 40.04 -4.80 2.33
CA SER A 20 41.09 -4.19 1.52
C SER A 20 42.34 -3.94 2.36
N HIS A 21 42.18 -3.24 3.49
CA HIS A 21 43.28 -2.85 4.32
C HIS A 21 42.88 -2.86 5.81
N TYR A 22 43.85 -3.16 6.65
CA TYR A 22 43.73 -3.24 8.09
C TYR A 22 44.85 -2.38 8.69
N LEU A 23 44.50 -1.23 9.27
CA LEU A 23 45.42 -0.34 9.95
C LEU A 23 45.21 -0.45 11.46
N ARG A 24 46.30 -0.62 12.22
CA ARG A 24 46.28 -0.67 13.68
C ARG A 24 47.27 0.33 14.25
N GLU A 25 46.75 1.40 14.87
CA GLU A 25 47.52 2.44 15.55
C GLU A 25 47.07 2.54 17.01
N GLY A 26 47.90 2.03 17.93
CA GLY A 26 47.59 2.00 19.35
C GLY A 26 46.29 1.23 19.66
N LYS A 27 45.26 1.94 20.14
CA LYS A 27 43.93 1.38 20.46
C LYS A 27 42.93 1.43 19.29
N PHE A 28 43.27 2.07 18.18
CA PHE A 28 42.36 2.20 17.05
C PHE A 28 42.71 1.19 15.96
N SER A 29 41.69 0.47 15.47
CA SER A 29 41.78 -0.37 14.28
C SER A 29 40.79 0.13 13.24
N ILE A 30 41.29 0.43 12.04
CA ILE A 30 40.46 0.83 10.90
C ILE A 30 40.49 -0.32 9.89
N GLU A 31 39.31 -0.82 9.57
CA GLU A 31 39.09 -1.83 8.53
C GLU A 31 38.45 -1.15 7.32
N THR A 32 39.11 -1.20 6.18
CA THR A 32 38.56 -0.68 4.93
C THR A 32 38.13 -1.82 4.03
N PHE A 33 36.99 -1.66 3.36
CA PHE A 33 36.42 -2.68 2.49
C PHE A 33 36.21 -2.12 1.08
N VAL A 34 36.52 -2.93 0.06
CA VAL A 34 36.08 -2.67 -1.31
C VAL A 34 34.67 -3.20 -1.46
N LYS A 35 33.74 -2.35 -1.93
CA LYS A 35 32.36 -2.76 -2.23
C LYS A 35 32.37 -3.72 -3.42
N ILE A 36 31.79 -4.91 -3.25
CA ILE A 36 31.76 -5.93 -4.32
C ILE A 36 30.98 -5.41 -5.54
N SER A 37 29.91 -4.64 -5.32
CA SER A 37 29.10 -4.05 -6.39
C SER A 37 29.89 -3.13 -7.34
N TYR A 38 31.01 -2.56 -6.88
CA TYR A 38 31.88 -1.73 -7.73
C TYR A 38 32.71 -2.58 -8.70
N LEU A 39 32.94 -3.85 -8.38
CA LEU A 39 33.76 -4.77 -9.17
C LEU A 39 32.95 -5.63 -10.15
N THR A 40 31.61 -5.55 -10.12
CA THR A 40 30.72 -6.43 -10.90
C THR A 40 31.08 -6.49 -12.38
N GLU A 41 31.24 -5.35 -13.05
CA GLU A 41 31.55 -5.33 -14.48
C GLU A 41 32.95 -5.85 -14.78
N TRP A 42 33.94 -5.47 -13.97
CA TRP A 42 35.29 -6.00 -14.10
C TRP A 42 35.34 -7.53 -13.92
N ILE A 43 34.56 -8.10 -12.98
CA ILE A 43 34.46 -9.55 -12.81
C ILE A 43 33.86 -10.20 -14.07
N LYS A 44 32.77 -9.64 -14.61
CA LYS A 44 32.13 -10.16 -15.83
C LYS A 44 33.09 -10.11 -17.03
N GLU A 45 33.84 -9.03 -17.19
CA GLU A 45 34.86 -8.89 -18.24
C GLU A 45 35.97 -9.93 -18.08
N THR A 46 36.44 -10.16 -16.85
CA THR A 46 37.47 -11.16 -16.57
C THR A 46 37.05 -12.58 -17.00
N PHE A 47 35.79 -12.98 -16.75
CA PHE A 47 35.27 -14.27 -17.24
C PHE A 47 35.35 -14.37 -18.77
N ARG A 48 34.93 -13.30 -19.48
CA ARG A 48 34.97 -13.25 -20.95
C ARG A 48 36.39 -13.33 -21.49
N ASP A 49 37.33 -12.63 -20.86
CA ASP A 49 38.75 -12.64 -21.24
C ASP A 49 39.40 -14.02 -21.06
N LEU A 50 38.90 -14.80 -20.10
CA LEU A 50 39.31 -16.19 -19.89
C LEU A 50 38.62 -17.18 -20.84
N GLY A 51 37.72 -16.71 -21.70
CA GLY A 51 36.94 -17.55 -22.61
C GLY A 51 35.80 -18.33 -21.94
N GLU A 52 35.39 -17.90 -20.75
CA GLU A 52 34.26 -18.48 -20.01
C GLU A 52 32.98 -17.64 -20.22
N GLU A 53 31.83 -18.32 -20.24
CA GLU A 53 30.53 -17.64 -20.22
C GLU A 53 30.23 -17.13 -18.81
N VAL A 54 29.74 -15.90 -18.70
CA VAL A 54 29.30 -15.34 -17.41
C VAL A 54 27.99 -16.02 -17.02
N PRO A 55 27.93 -16.78 -15.93
CA PRO A 55 26.69 -17.40 -15.49
C PRO A 55 25.66 -16.32 -15.17
N PHE A 56 24.45 -16.41 -15.73
CA PHE A 56 23.37 -15.46 -15.44
C PHE A 56 23.10 -15.34 -13.92
N SER A 57 23.25 -16.45 -13.19
CA SER A 57 23.05 -16.53 -11.75
C SER A 57 24.17 -15.93 -10.90
N LEU A 58 25.31 -15.53 -11.48
CA LEU A 58 26.51 -15.16 -10.71
C LEU A 58 26.28 -13.97 -9.77
N PHE A 59 25.50 -12.99 -10.21
CA PHE A 59 25.16 -11.79 -9.44
C PHE A 59 23.66 -11.66 -9.16
N ASP A 60 22.88 -12.70 -9.49
CA ASP A 60 21.46 -12.68 -9.23
C ASP A 60 21.18 -13.02 -7.75
N PRO A 61 20.48 -12.13 -7.03
CA PRO A 61 20.26 -12.32 -5.60
C PRO A 61 19.37 -13.53 -5.31
N LEU A 62 18.33 -13.80 -6.12
CA LEU A 62 17.43 -14.94 -5.90
C LEU A 62 18.12 -16.27 -6.20
N ALA A 63 18.88 -16.35 -7.29
CA ALA A 63 19.65 -17.55 -7.62
C ALA A 63 20.66 -17.88 -6.50
N CYS A 64 21.28 -16.86 -5.90
CA CYS A 64 22.12 -17.04 -4.72
C CYS A 64 21.33 -17.55 -3.51
N ALA A 65 20.14 -17.00 -3.25
CA ALA A 65 19.30 -17.37 -2.12
C ALA A 65 18.85 -18.83 -2.16
N GLU A 66 18.41 -19.28 -3.33
CA GLU A 66 17.93 -20.64 -3.58
C GLU A 66 19.05 -21.67 -3.45
N ARG A 67 20.29 -21.27 -3.74
CA ARG A 67 21.44 -22.16 -3.62
C ARG A 67 21.65 -22.61 -2.17
N TYR A 68 21.59 -23.92 -1.95
CA TYR A 68 21.71 -24.59 -0.65
C TYR A 68 20.70 -24.13 0.40
N LEU A 69 19.50 -23.68 -0.02
CA LEU A 69 18.48 -23.13 0.88
C LEU A 69 18.18 -24.02 2.10
N GLU A 70 18.03 -25.33 1.88
CA GLU A 70 17.75 -26.33 2.94
C GLU A 70 18.85 -26.44 4.01
N GLN A 71 20.07 -25.97 3.72
CA GLN A 71 21.19 -25.98 4.67
C GLN A 71 21.28 -24.67 5.48
N ARG A 72 20.49 -23.65 5.12
CA ARG A 72 20.55 -22.33 5.74
C ARG A 72 19.79 -22.32 7.07
N GLN A 73 20.14 -21.36 7.92
CA GLN A 73 19.45 -21.17 9.19
C GLN A 73 18.00 -20.73 8.94
N LYS A 74 17.05 -21.49 9.47
CA LYS A 74 15.62 -21.15 9.42
C LYS A 74 15.23 -20.18 10.54
N ILE A 75 14.38 -19.22 10.21
CA ILE A 75 13.74 -18.30 11.15
C ILE A 75 12.48 -18.98 11.69
N GLN A 76 12.27 -18.90 13.00
CA GLN A 76 11.05 -19.42 13.63
C GLN A 76 9.86 -18.51 13.34
N GLY A 77 8.67 -19.11 13.18
CA GLY A 77 7.42 -18.38 12.92
C GLY A 77 6.84 -18.65 11.54
N ASN A 78 5.79 -17.88 11.21
CA ASN A 78 5.10 -17.96 9.93
C ASN A 78 5.97 -17.39 8.80
N LEU A 79 5.63 -17.75 7.56
CA LEU A 79 6.32 -17.26 6.37
C LEU A 79 6.19 -15.73 6.27
N LEU A 80 7.30 -15.01 6.07
CA LEU A 80 7.27 -13.56 5.88
C LEU A 80 6.67 -13.17 4.53
N VAL A 81 6.95 -13.98 3.50
CA VAL A 81 6.42 -13.79 2.15
C VAL A 81 5.86 -15.10 1.64
N LYS A 82 4.56 -15.15 1.45
CA LYS A 82 3.85 -16.34 0.98
C LYS A 82 3.49 -16.23 -0.49
N LYS A 83 3.79 -17.29 -1.25
CA LYS A 83 3.36 -17.39 -2.64
C LYS A 83 1.84 -17.61 -2.68
N ILE A 84 1.14 -16.77 -3.44
CA ILE A 84 -0.27 -16.94 -3.79
C ILE A 84 -0.33 -17.33 -5.28
N GLY A 85 -1.28 -18.20 -5.64
CA GLY A 85 -1.52 -18.58 -7.04
C GLY A 85 -2.01 -17.40 -7.88
N SER A 86 -3.31 -17.17 -7.91
CA SER A 86 -3.94 -16.07 -8.64
C SER A 86 -4.81 -15.23 -7.72
N VAL A 87 -4.86 -13.93 -7.99
CA VAL A 87 -5.75 -12.96 -7.33
C VAL A 87 -6.48 -12.23 -8.44
N GLU A 88 -7.74 -12.60 -8.67
CA GLU A 88 -8.45 -12.25 -9.91
C GLU A 88 -8.65 -10.74 -10.08
N TYR A 89 -8.90 -10.03 -8.97
CA TYR A 89 -9.17 -8.60 -8.99
C TYR A 89 -7.91 -7.74 -9.19
N MET A 90 -6.70 -8.30 -9.17
CA MET A 90 -5.48 -7.53 -9.42
C MET A 90 -5.35 -7.24 -10.93
N VAL A 91 -5.28 -5.95 -11.25
CA VAL A 91 -5.27 -5.45 -12.62
C VAL A 91 -3.92 -4.80 -12.90
N GLN A 92 -3.29 -5.13 -14.02
CA GLN A 92 -2.07 -4.47 -14.46
C GLN A 92 -2.40 -3.27 -15.33
N ILE A 93 -1.68 -2.18 -15.10
CA ILE A 93 -1.81 -0.94 -15.85
C ILE A 93 -0.46 -0.69 -16.53
N PRO A 94 -0.31 -1.08 -17.81
CA PRO A 94 0.97 -1.04 -18.49
C PRO A 94 1.38 0.39 -18.83
N ASP A 95 2.69 0.66 -18.79
CA ASP A 95 3.24 1.92 -19.27
C ASP A 95 3.04 2.11 -20.78
N ILE A 96 2.91 3.37 -21.20
CA ILE A 96 3.09 3.72 -22.62
C ILE A 96 4.58 3.49 -22.90
N PRO A 97 4.96 2.72 -23.94
CA PRO A 97 6.36 2.60 -24.32
C PRO A 97 6.85 3.95 -24.81
N ASP A 98 7.35 4.80 -23.91
CA ASP A 98 8.03 6.02 -24.29
C ASP A 98 9.49 5.71 -24.61
N SER A 99 9.98 6.38 -25.65
CA SER A 99 11.23 6.11 -26.36
C SER A 99 12.53 6.42 -25.57
N SER A 100 12.47 6.51 -24.24
CA SER A 100 13.60 6.87 -23.39
C SER A 100 13.88 5.79 -22.32
N PRO A 101 15.04 5.12 -22.35
CA PRO A 101 15.40 4.07 -21.40
C PRO A 101 15.82 4.58 -20.00
N SER A 102 15.71 5.88 -19.71
CA SER A 102 16.29 6.50 -18.51
C SER A 102 15.32 6.74 -17.35
N ASN A 103 14.01 6.59 -17.52
CA ASN A 103 13.03 6.62 -16.44
C ASN A 103 11.99 5.51 -16.66
N GLN A 104 12.31 4.29 -16.23
CA GLN A 104 11.30 3.23 -16.14
C GLN A 104 10.30 3.61 -15.05
N THR A 105 9.24 4.34 -15.40
CA THR A 105 7.99 4.15 -14.66
C THR A 105 7.65 2.68 -14.86
N GLY A 106 7.59 1.93 -13.76
CA GLY A 106 7.27 0.51 -13.81
C GLY A 106 5.75 0.34 -13.91
N THR A 107 5.32 -0.80 -14.47
CA THR A 107 3.92 -1.20 -14.60
C THR A 107 3.14 -0.93 -13.32
N CYS A 108 2.12 -0.08 -13.38
CA CYS A 108 1.23 0.17 -12.26
C CYS A 108 0.28 -1.02 -12.02
N VAL A 109 -0.32 -1.04 -10.84
CA VAL A 109 -1.34 -2.01 -10.45
C VAL A 109 -2.62 -1.27 -10.05
N GLY A 110 -3.76 -1.91 -10.27
CA GLY A 110 -5.05 -1.49 -9.76
C GLY A 110 -5.83 -2.67 -9.21
N VAL A 111 -6.98 -2.35 -8.62
CA VAL A 111 -7.88 -3.32 -8.01
C VAL A 111 -9.25 -3.18 -8.65
N LEU A 112 -9.77 -4.25 -9.23
CA LEU A 112 -11.14 -4.31 -9.72
C LEU A 112 -12.09 -4.33 -8.51
N ILE A 113 -12.89 -3.27 -8.35
CA ILE A 113 -13.83 -3.09 -7.22
C ILE A 113 -15.30 -3.19 -7.65
N ARG A 114 -15.57 -3.19 -8.96
CA ARG A 114 -16.84 -3.53 -9.62
C ARG A 114 -16.55 -4.23 -10.93
N SER A 115 -17.55 -4.86 -11.54
CA SER A 115 -17.37 -5.54 -12.84
C SER A 115 -16.76 -4.63 -13.92
N ASP A 116 -16.90 -3.31 -13.82
CA ASP A 116 -16.35 -2.32 -14.76
C ASP A 116 -15.61 -1.14 -14.10
N VAL A 117 -15.21 -1.24 -12.82
CA VAL A 117 -14.45 -0.17 -12.15
C VAL A 117 -13.18 -0.70 -11.49
N VAL A 118 -12.06 -0.05 -11.79
CA VAL A 118 -10.76 -0.28 -11.18
C VAL A 118 -10.38 0.92 -10.32
N VAL A 119 -9.97 0.70 -9.07
CA VAL A 119 -9.31 1.71 -8.24
C VAL A 119 -7.79 1.56 -8.37
N THR A 120 -7.08 2.67 -8.50
CA THR A 120 -5.62 2.71 -8.58
C THR A 120 -5.10 4.04 -7.99
N LEU A 121 -3.80 4.29 -8.06
CA LEU A 121 -3.22 5.58 -7.70
C LEU A 121 -3.47 6.62 -8.80
N ALA A 122 -3.59 7.89 -8.41
CA ALA A 122 -3.74 8.98 -9.36
C ALA A 122 -2.55 9.10 -10.33
N GLN A 123 -1.32 8.87 -9.83
CA GLN A 123 -0.12 8.81 -10.70
C GLN A 123 -0.17 7.68 -11.75
N CYS A 124 -1.02 6.67 -11.54
CA CYS A 124 -1.20 5.53 -12.44
C CYS A 124 -2.39 5.71 -13.40
N ALA A 125 -3.01 6.89 -13.45
CA ALA A 125 -4.28 7.10 -14.17
C ALA A 125 -4.11 7.64 -15.61
N ASN A 126 -2.89 7.69 -16.15
CA ASN A 126 -2.59 8.31 -17.45
C ASN A 126 -2.65 7.34 -18.65
N TYR A 127 -3.19 6.14 -18.48
CA TYR A 127 -3.13 5.06 -19.48
C TYR A 127 -4.49 4.79 -20.13
N LEU A 128 -4.48 4.21 -21.33
CA LEU A 128 -5.67 3.99 -22.15
C LEU A 128 -6.30 2.60 -21.98
N MET A 129 -5.59 1.68 -21.34
CA MET A 129 -6.03 0.30 -21.19
C MET A 129 -5.49 -0.33 -19.91
N VAL A 130 -6.15 -1.41 -19.50
CA VAL A 130 -5.74 -2.27 -18.41
C VAL A 130 -5.64 -3.72 -18.89
N ILE A 131 -4.79 -4.51 -18.25
CA ILE A 131 -4.66 -5.96 -18.45
C ILE A 131 -5.20 -6.66 -17.21
N LEU A 132 -6.20 -7.51 -17.42
CA LEU A 132 -6.88 -8.26 -16.37
C LEU A 132 -6.15 -9.57 -16.03
N SER A 133 -6.55 -10.24 -14.94
CA SER A 133 -5.89 -11.48 -14.48
C SER A 133 -5.99 -12.64 -15.47
N ASP A 134 -7.00 -12.65 -16.34
CA ASP A 134 -7.19 -13.62 -17.42
C ASP A 134 -6.37 -13.28 -18.69
N SER A 135 -5.47 -12.30 -18.58
CA SER A 135 -4.66 -11.74 -19.68
C SER A 135 -5.46 -11.01 -20.76
N SER A 136 -6.76 -10.79 -20.56
CA SER A 136 -7.56 -9.97 -21.46
C SER A 136 -7.26 -8.48 -21.23
N SER A 137 -7.33 -7.70 -22.31
CA SER A 137 -7.18 -6.24 -22.21
C SER A 137 -8.52 -5.53 -22.31
N LYS A 138 -8.68 -4.46 -21.53
CA LYS A 138 -9.88 -3.61 -21.54
C LYS A 138 -9.48 -2.16 -21.68
N SER A 139 -10.18 -1.42 -22.55
CA SER A 139 -10.00 0.02 -22.67
C SER A 139 -10.68 0.76 -21.52
N ILE A 140 -10.09 1.89 -21.15
CA ILE A 140 -10.62 2.80 -20.14
C ILE A 140 -11.53 3.82 -20.85
N ARG A 141 -12.77 3.95 -20.38
CA ARG A 141 -13.78 4.89 -20.89
C ARG A 141 -13.68 6.24 -20.21
N ASP A 142 -13.64 6.22 -18.87
CA ASP A 142 -13.57 7.43 -18.05
C ASP A 142 -12.48 7.28 -16.99
N VAL A 143 -11.80 8.37 -16.68
CA VAL A 143 -10.78 8.47 -15.64
C VAL A 143 -11.22 9.53 -14.64
N PHE A 144 -11.33 9.16 -13.37
CA PHE A 144 -11.67 10.07 -12.27
C PHE A 144 -10.51 10.16 -11.30
N ILE A 145 -9.76 11.25 -11.38
CA ILE A 145 -8.66 11.56 -10.45
C ILE A 145 -9.25 12.31 -9.24
N HIS A 146 -8.79 12.01 -8.03
CA HIS A 146 -9.23 12.75 -6.85
C HIS A 146 -8.88 14.24 -6.99
N PRO A 147 -9.83 15.18 -6.79
CA PRO A 147 -9.63 16.61 -7.07
C PRO A 147 -8.56 17.25 -6.17
N GLY A 148 -8.30 16.68 -5.00
CA GLY A 148 -7.23 17.09 -4.08
C GLY A 148 -5.84 16.54 -4.42
N TYR A 149 -5.69 15.71 -5.47
CA TYR A 149 -4.40 15.13 -5.84
C TYR A 149 -3.44 16.20 -6.36
N LYS A 150 -2.23 16.22 -5.83
CA LYS A 150 -1.12 17.04 -6.33
C LYS A 150 -0.09 16.13 -6.98
N GLU A 151 0.28 16.43 -8.22
CA GLU A 151 1.26 15.65 -8.97
C GLU A 151 2.59 15.49 -8.20
N ASN A 152 3.19 14.31 -8.28
CA ASN A 152 4.42 13.93 -7.58
C ASN A 152 4.35 13.92 -6.05
N THR A 153 3.17 14.11 -5.45
CA THR A 153 2.96 13.97 -4.00
C THR A 153 2.31 12.63 -3.65
N PHE A 154 2.17 12.33 -2.36
CA PHE A 154 1.34 11.22 -1.88
C PHE A 154 -0.08 11.65 -1.48
N TYR A 155 -0.35 12.96 -1.36
CA TYR A 155 -1.66 13.46 -0.90
C TYR A 155 -2.75 13.22 -1.93
N ASN A 156 -3.86 12.62 -1.48
CA ASN A 156 -5.00 12.24 -2.28
C ASN A 156 -4.63 11.46 -3.55
N ASN A 157 -3.59 10.63 -3.49
CA ASN A 157 -3.06 9.91 -4.64
C ASN A 157 -3.92 8.68 -4.99
N ILE A 158 -5.16 8.91 -5.42
CA ILE A 158 -6.14 7.88 -5.75
C ILE A 158 -6.95 8.27 -6.98
N ALA A 159 -7.28 7.28 -7.80
CA ALA A 159 -8.10 7.42 -9.00
C ALA A 159 -9.03 6.22 -9.21
N LEU A 160 -10.14 6.47 -9.90
CA LEU A 160 -11.08 5.45 -10.37
C LEU A 160 -11.08 5.43 -11.89
N LEU A 161 -10.95 4.23 -12.46
CA LEU A 161 -10.95 3.98 -13.89
C LEU A 161 -12.23 3.22 -14.25
N LYS A 162 -13.07 3.81 -15.09
CA LYS A 162 -14.27 3.16 -15.61
C LYS A 162 -13.91 2.43 -16.89
N LEU A 163 -14.10 1.12 -16.92
CA LEU A 163 -13.84 0.30 -18.11
C LEU A 163 -14.93 0.50 -19.16
N SER A 164 -14.58 0.28 -20.43
CA SER A 164 -15.52 0.38 -21.55
C SER A 164 -16.62 -0.69 -21.56
N SER A 165 -16.41 -1.79 -20.85
CA SER A 165 -17.36 -2.90 -20.71
C SER A 165 -17.09 -3.69 -19.43
N GLU A 166 -18.14 -4.28 -18.88
CA GLU A 166 -18.06 -5.18 -17.72
C GLU A 166 -17.16 -6.39 -18.00
N THR A 167 -16.61 -6.92 -16.91
CA THR A 167 -15.74 -8.10 -16.86
C THR A 167 -16.46 -9.22 -16.10
N SER A 168 -16.11 -10.47 -16.40
CA SER A 168 -16.58 -11.65 -15.65
C SER A 168 -15.72 -11.96 -14.43
N ILE A 169 -14.73 -11.12 -14.14
CA ILE A 169 -13.79 -11.29 -13.03
C ILE A 169 -14.48 -10.90 -11.73
N THR A 170 -14.24 -11.68 -10.67
CA THR A 170 -14.76 -11.38 -9.34
C THR A 170 -14.07 -10.15 -8.77
N PRO A 171 -14.79 -9.04 -8.49
CA PRO A 171 -14.18 -7.86 -7.90
C PRO A 171 -13.82 -8.06 -6.43
N ALA A 172 -12.85 -7.30 -5.94
CA ALA A 172 -12.54 -7.17 -4.52
C ALA A 172 -13.62 -6.36 -3.78
N SER A 173 -13.72 -6.58 -2.47
CA SER A 173 -14.48 -5.73 -1.57
C SER A 173 -13.58 -4.62 -1.04
N MET A 174 -13.99 -3.36 -1.19
CA MET A 174 -13.36 -2.25 -0.48
C MET A 174 -13.78 -2.31 1.00
N TYR A 175 -12.78 -2.32 1.87
CA TYR A 175 -12.98 -2.38 3.31
C TYR A 175 -12.78 -0.99 3.91
N PHE A 176 -13.86 -0.43 4.47
CA PHE A 176 -13.90 0.94 5.01
C PHE A 176 -13.99 0.99 6.54
N TYR A 177 -13.97 -0.16 7.22
CA TYR A 177 -14.13 -0.23 8.67
C TYR A 177 -12.78 -0.16 9.40
N SER A 178 -12.81 0.03 10.73
CA SER A 178 -11.60 -0.08 11.56
C SER A 178 -11.07 -1.51 11.51
N PHE A 179 -9.75 -1.62 11.38
CA PHE A 179 -8.99 -2.86 11.34
C PHE A 179 -7.91 -2.86 12.45
N ASP A 180 -8.15 -2.14 13.55
CA ASP A 180 -7.15 -1.89 14.62
C ASP A 180 -6.62 -3.19 15.27
N ASN A 181 -7.40 -4.27 15.23
CA ASN A 181 -7.04 -5.59 15.76
C ASN A 181 -6.72 -6.62 14.66
N ASP A 182 -6.78 -6.24 13.39
CA ASP A 182 -6.56 -7.13 12.27
C ASP A 182 -5.09 -7.11 11.82
N SER A 183 -4.66 -8.23 11.25
CA SER A 183 -3.38 -8.29 10.53
C SER A 183 -3.62 -7.97 9.06
N VAL A 184 -2.68 -7.26 8.46
CA VAL A 184 -2.72 -6.85 7.06
C VAL A 184 -1.58 -7.47 6.28
N ALA A 185 -1.81 -7.67 4.98
CA ALA A 185 -0.82 -8.11 4.04
C ALA A 185 -0.74 -7.17 2.84
N LEU A 186 0.47 -6.98 2.31
CA LEU A 186 0.70 -6.25 1.06
C LEU A 186 0.93 -7.26 -0.07
N LEU A 187 0.13 -7.16 -1.14
CA LEU A 187 0.30 -8.02 -2.30
C LEU A 187 1.30 -7.41 -3.29
N GLY A 188 2.28 -8.21 -3.68
CA GLY A 188 3.30 -7.85 -4.67
C GLY A 188 3.58 -9.00 -5.61
N TYR A 189 4.68 -8.88 -6.36
CA TYR A 189 5.15 -9.90 -7.28
C TYR A 189 6.40 -10.58 -6.73
N LYS A 190 6.44 -11.91 -6.79
CA LYS A 190 7.62 -12.72 -6.52
C LYS A 190 8.17 -13.25 -7.83
N LYS A 191 9.46 -13.04 -8.04
CA LYS A 191 10.21 -13.63 -9.14
C LYS A 191 10.67 -15.03 -8.75
N LEU A 192 10.55 -15.96 -9.69
CA LEU A 192 10.94 -17.36 -9.55
C LEU A 192 11.76 -17.77 -10.78
N PHE A 193 12.79 -18.59 -10.57
CA PHE A 193 13.50 -19.23 -11.65
C PHE A 193 12.87 -20.57 -12.01
N PHE A 194 12.57 -20.75 -13.29
CA PHE A 194 12.11 -22.01 -13.83
C PHE A 194 12.81 -22.30 -15.16
N PHE A 195 13.70 -23.30 -15.19
CA PHE A 195 14.49 -23.66 -16.39
C PHE A 195 15.12 -22.46 -17.11
N GLU A 196 15.80 -21.59 -16.35
CA GLU A 196 16.46 -20.36 -16.86
C GLU A 196 15.51 -19.21 -17.25
N ASP A 197 14.19 -19.44 -17.28
CA ASP A 197 13.20 -18.38 -17.44
C ASP A 197 12.82 -17.76 -16.09
N LEU A 198 12.62 -16.44 -16.10
CA LEU A 198 12.12 -15.68 -14.96
C LEU A 198 10.59 -15.59 -15.04
N ILE A 199 9.90 -16.18 -14.07
CA ILE A 199 8.44 -16.14 -13.98
C ILE A 199 8.04 -15.28 -12.77
N GLU A 200 7.01 -14.46 -12.92
CA GLU A 200 6.40 -13.72 -11.82
C GLU A 200 5.14 -14.43 -11.31
N THR A 201 4.99 -14.49 -9.99
CA THR A 201 3.79 -14.96 -9.30
C THR A 201 3.38 -13.96 -8.23
N ILE A 202 2.18 -14.06 -7.69
CA ILE A 202 1.74 -13.13 -6.65
C ILE A 202 2.34 -13.56 -5.31
N ALA A 203 2.82 -12.58 -4.55
CA ALA A 203 3.33 -12.76 -3.20
C ALA A 203 2.50 -11.95 -2.21
N GLU A 204 2.29 -12.55 -1.04
CA GLU A 204 1.65 -11.97 0.13
C GLU A 204 2.74 -11.66 1.15
N ALA A 205 3.07 -10.39 1.32
CA ALA A 205 3.93 -9.94 2.41
C ALA A 205 3.14 -9.91 3.72
N GLN A 206 3.59 -10.65 4.72
CA GLN A 206 2.94 -10.82 6.00
C GLN A 206 3.79 -10.27 7.16
N GLN A 207 3.20 -10.25 8.36
CA GLN A 207 3.87 -9.80 9.59
C GLN A 207 4.38 -8.35 9.49
N LEU A 208 3.59 -7.51 8.82
CA LEU A 208 3.86 -6.09 8.69
C LEU A 208 3.32 -5.38 9.92
N SER A 209 4.16 -4.56 10.56
CA SER A 209 3.73 -3.58 11.54
C SER A 209 3.00 -2.45 10.83
N ILE A 210 1.80 -2.14 11.30
CA ILE A 210 1.01 -0.98 10.86
C ILE A 210 1.45 0.21 11.70
N LEU A 211 1.91 1.26 11.04
CA LEU A 211 2.44 2.46 11.66
C LEU A 211 1.72 3.69 11.10
N PHE A 212 1.52 4.69 11.96
CA PHE A 212 0.88 5.95 11.60
C PHE A 212 1.81 7.12 11.99
N ASP A 213 1.58 8.29 11.38
CA ASP A 213 2.25 9.54 11.71
C ASP A 213 3.79 9.42 11.80
N ASP A 214 4.38 9.88 12.91
CA ASP A 214 5.82 9.99 13.12
C ASP A 214 6.52 8.62 13.27
N ASP A 215 5.79 7.56 13.59
CA ASP A 215 6.37 6.22 13.82
C ASP A 215 6.84 5.55 12.51
N CYS A 216 6.34 6.01 11.36
CA CYS A 216 6.66 5.44 10.06
C CYS A 216 8.15 5.55 9.68
N ASN A 217 8.79 6.68 10.03
CA ASN A 217 10.13 7.06 9.59
C ASN A 217 10.40 6.81 8.07
N PRO A 218 9.76 7.58 7.17
CA PRO A 218 9.90 7.40 5.73
C PRO A 218 11.33 7.59 5.23
N THR A 219 11.68 7.02 4.08
CA THR A 219 12.99 7.24 3.43
C THR A 219 13.13 8.70 2.97
N GLN A 220 14.35 9.11 2.58
CA GLN A 220 14.57 10.46 2.06
C GLN A 220 13.73 10.75 0.80
N ASP A 221 13.60 9.76 -0.08
CA ASP A 221 12.78 9.86 -1.29
C ASP A 221 11.29 10.01 -0.95
N GLN A 222 10.78 9.17 -0.04
CA GLN A 222 9.39 9.26 0.43
C GLN A 222 9.09 10.60 1.12
N ARG A 223 10.02 11.09 1.97
CA ARG A 223 9.89 12.39 2.62
C ARG A 223 9.79 13.54 1.63
N SER A 224 10.47 13.46 0.48
CA SER A 224 10.38 14.49 -0.55
C SER A 224 8.97 14.64 -1.15
N ARG A 225 8.18 13.58 -1.10
CA ARG A 225 6.79 13.51 -1.58
C ARG A 225 5.73 13.74 -0.49
N LEU A 226 6.18 13.87 0.76
CA LEU A 226 5.40 14.10 1.98
C LEU A 226 5.78 15.43 2.64
N ALA A 227 5.69 16.53 1.88
CA ALA A 227 6.08 17.87 2.36
C ALA A 227 5.31 18.33 3.61
N GLU A 228 4.06 17.89 3.76
CA GLU A 228 3.15 18.17 4.88
C GLU A 228 3.15 17.00 5.90
N GLY A 229 4.11 16.07 5.81
CA GLY A 229 4.16 14.85 6.61
C GLY A 229 3.12 13.80 6.21
N LEU A 230 3.00 12.74 7.00
CA LEU A 230 1.88 11.80 6.87
C LEU A 230 0.58 12.49 7.31
N GLN A 231 -0.52 12.04 6.73
CA GLN A 231 -1.87 12.58 6.97
C GLN A 231 -2.79 11.40 7.28
N VAL A 232 -4.01 11.67 7.72
CA VAL A 232 -4.98 10.62 8.09
C VAL A 232 -5.26 9.60 6.97
N GLU A 233 -5.15 10.02 5.70
CA GLU A 233 -5.27 9.14 4.53
C GLU A 233 -4.09 8.16 4.34
N HIS A 234 -3.02 8.31 5.14
CA HIS A 234 -1.77 7.58 5.00
C HIS A 234 -1.56 6.58 6.14
N MET A 235 -1.03 5.42 5.79
CA MET A 235 -0.42 4.52 6.76
C MET A 235 0.91 3.97 6.23
N CYS A 236 1.71 3.41 7.13
CA CYS A 236 2.94 2.72 6.77
C CYS A 236 2.91 1.26 7.17
N LEU A 237 3.42 0.42 6.28
CA LEU A 237 3.66 -1.00 6.56
C LEU A 237 5.15 -1.24 6.62
N ARG A 238 5.62 -1.86 7.70
CA ARG A 238 7.03 -2.13 7.89
C ARG A 238 7.30 -3.49 8.52
N ASN A 239 8.37 -4.13 8.10
CA ASN A 239 8.97 -5.25 8.79
C ASN A 239 10.46 -4.98 9.03
N GLU A 240 10.98 -5.44 10.16
CA GLU A 240 12.39 -5.25 10.54
C GLU A 240 13.36 -6.11 9.74
N HIS A 241 12.87 -7.21 9.17
CA HIS A 241 13.67 -8.04 8.28
C HIS A 241 13.86 -7.37 6.92
N TYR A 242 15.01 -7.67 6.32
CA TYR A 242 15.29 -7.34 4.93
C TYR A 242 15.13 -8.62 4.13
N ILE A 243 14.34 -8.58 3.06
CA ILE A 243 14.15 -9.74 2.19
C ILE A 243 15.11 -9.68 1.01
N VAL A 244 15.36 -10.84 0.39
CA VAL A 244 16.12 -10.91 -0.86
C VAL A 244 15.34 -10.16 -1.95
N PRO A 245 15.94 -9.22 -2.70
CA PRO A 245 15.29 -8.55 -3.82
C PRO A 245 14.65 -9.54 -4.79
N GLY A 246 13.45 -9.25 -5.29
CA GLY A 246 12.65 -10.18 -6.10
C GLY A 246 11.81 -11.18 -5.29
N SER A 247 11.95 -11.24 -3.97
CA SER A 247 11.09 -12.08 -3.12
C SER A 247 9.67 -11.52 -3.02
N CYS A 248 9.54 -10.20 -2.94
CA CYS A 248 8.29 -9.47 -3.03
C CYS A 248 8.59 -8.08 -3.60
N GLU A 249 7.96 -7.75 -4.71
CA GLU A 249 8.05 -6.46 -5.39
C GLU A 249 6.65 -5.86 -5.51
N ALA A 250 6.32 -4.92 -4.63
CA ALA A 250 5.10 -4.14 -4.70
C ALA A 250 5.27 -3.05 -5.76
N ARG A 251 4.31 -2.96 -6.67
CA ARG A 251 4.26 -1.90 -7.68
C ARG A 251 3.32 -0.79 -7.22
N PRO A 252 3.43 0.44 -7.72
CA PRO A 252 2.49 1.50 -7.37
C PRO A 252 1.04 1.05 -7.67
N GLY A 253 0.18 1.12 -6.66
CA GLY A 253 -1.21 0.64 -6.70
C GLY A 253 -1.39 -0.83 -6.30
N SER A 254 -0.33 -1.50 -5.83
CA SER A 254 -0.42 -2.82 -5.22
C SER A 254 -1.41 -2.82 -4.04
N PRO A 255 -2.35 -3.78 -3.95
CA PRO A 255 -3.35 -3.79 -2.90
C PRO A 255 -2.78 -4.18 -1.54
N VAL A 256 -3.27 -3.50 -0.51
CA VAL A 256 -3.16 -3.93 0.88
C VAL A 256 -4.47 -4.56 1.31
N VAL A 257 -4.41 -5.75 1.89
CA VAL A 257 -5.56 -6.59 2.21
C VAL A 257 -5.57 -7.02 3.67
N LEU A 258 -6.73 -7.42 4.18
CA LEU A 258 -6.78 -8.14 5.45
C LEU A 258 -6.16 -9.53 5.28
N SER A 259 -5.28 -9.94 6.19
CA SER A 259 -4.67 -11.27 6.14
C SER A 259 -5.68 -12.40 6.36
N SER A 260 -6.81 -12.12 7.02
CA SER A 260 -7.93 -13.05 7.22
C SER A 260 -8.79 -13.26 5.97
N ASP A 261 -8.84 -12.26 5.09
CA ASP A 261 -9.59 -12.28 3.84
C ASP A 261 -8.89 -11.42 2.78
N ILE A 262 -8.13 -12.08 1.91
CA ILE A 262 -7.44 -11.40 0.81
C ILE A 262 -8.42 -10.77 -0.20
N GLY A 263 -9.72 -11.05 -0.15
CA GLY A 263 -10.74 -10.37 -0.96
C GLY A 263 -11.11 -8.97 -0.45
N SER A 264 -10.75 -8.65 0.80
CA SER A 264 -11.02 -7.38 1.46
C SER A 264 -9.81 -6.45 1.39
N VAL A 265 -9.90 -5.43 0.55
CA VAL A 265 -8.81 -4.47 0.27
C VAL A 265 -9.04 -3.20 1.07
N ILE A 266 -8.06 -2.79 1.87
CA ILE A 266 -8.13 -1.60 2.76
C ILE A 266 -7.50 -0.35 2.15
N GLY A 267 -6.62 -0.52 1.17
CA GLY A 267 -5.88 0.58 0.57
C GLY A 267 -4.89 0.13 -0.50
N LEU A 268 -4.12 1.08 -1.02
CA LEU A 268 -3.16 0.87 -2.10
C LEU A 268 -1.78 1.37 -1.72
N SER A 269 -0.75 0.56 -1.99
CA SER A 269 0.64 0.96 -1.80
C SER A 269 1.06 2.01 -2.83
N MET A 270 1.57 3.14 -2.36
CA MET A 270 2.13 4.22 -3.17
C MET A 270 3.64 4.10 -3.39
N SER A 271 4.34 3.47 -2.45
CA SER A 271 5.79 3.26 -2.48
C SER A 271 6.21 2.13 -1.54
N GLY A 272 7.48 1.72 -1.59
CA GLY A 272 8.04 0.62 -0.81
C GLY A 272 8.12 -0.63 -1.66
N ASN A 273 9.15 -0.68 -2.52
CA ASN A 273 9.26 -1.70 -3.56
C ASN A 273 9.34 -3.10 -2.96
N TYR A 274 9.98 -3.24 -1.80
CA TYR A 274 10.15 -4.53 -1.12
C TYR A 274 9.00 -4.87 -0.16
N CYS A 275 7.77 -4.44 -0.48
CA CYS A 275 6.56 -4.77 0.27
C CYS A 275 6.61 -4.42 1.78
N GLY A 276 7.35 -3.37 2.16
CA GLY A 276 7.51 -2.95 3.57
C GLY A 276 8.72 -3.59 4.29
N PHE A 277 9.51 -4.44 3.63
CA PHE A 277 10.72 -5.01 4.22
C PHE A 277 11.94 -4.12 4.00
N GLY A 278 12.67 -3.80 5.08
CA GLY A 278 13.83 -2.92 5.07
C GLY A 278 13.49 -1.42 4.93
N GLU A 279 12.56 -1.07 4.05
CA GLU A 279 11.98 0.27 3.91
C GLU A 279 10.45 0.22 4.13
N PRO A 280 9.85 1.25 4.76
CA PRO A 280 8.41 1.27 4.95
C PRO A 280 7.68 1.42 3.62
N ALA A 281 6.57 0.71 3.44
CA ALA A 281 5.65 0.96 2.34
C ALA A 281 4.63 2.01 2.76
N ILE A 282 4.52 3.09 1.99
CA ILE A 282 3.51 4.14 2.24
C ILE A 282 2.23 3.77 1.50
N VAL A 283 1.10 3.77 2.19
CA VAL A 283 -0.19 3.29 1.69
C VAL A 283 -1.23 4.39 1.80
N THR A 284 -2.10 4.52 0.79
CA THR A 284 -3.30 5.37 0.87
C THR A 284 -4.51 4.51 1.26
N LEU A 285 -5.26 4.95 2.26
CA LEU A 285 -6.41 4.23 2.84
C LEU A 285 -7.71 4.56 2.09
N PHE A 286 -8.53 3.54 1.80
CA PHE A 286 -9.84 3.78 1.17
C PHE A 286 -10.83 4.50 2.08
N HIS A 287 -10.71 4.33 3.40
CA HIS A 287 -11.58 4.95 4.40
C HIS A 287 -11.66 6.48 4.22
N ASP A 288 -10.52 7.16 4.12
CA ASP A 288 -10.44 8.61 4.00
C ASP A 288 -10.94 9.15 2.65
N HIS A 289 -11.03 8.27 1.64
CA HIS A 289 -11.52 8.59 0.30
C HIS A 289 -12.97 8.15 0.06
N LEU A 290 -13.65 7.57 1.06
CA LEU A 290 -14.98 6.96 0.93
C LEU A 290 -16.03 7.91 0.34
N VAL A 291 -16.04 9.18 0.78
CA VAL A 291 -17.02 10.19 0.33
C VAL A 291 -16.83 10.46 -1.16
N TRP A 292 -15.59 10.68 -1.59
CA TRP A 292 -15.26 10.92 -3.00
C TRP A 292 -15.55 9.69 -3.85
N ILE A 293 -15.08 8.51 -3.43
CA ILE A 293 -15.32 7.24 -4.13
C ILE A 293 -16.83 7.01 -4.33
N SER A 294 -17.63 7.17 -3.27
CA SER A 294 -19.08 6.97 -3.33
C SER A 294 -19.76 7.96 -4.27
N SER A 295 -19.28 9.21 -4.30
CA SER A 295 -19.80 10.25 -5.21
C SER A 295 -19.56 9.92 -6.68
N VAL A 296 -18.37 9.44 -7.04
CA VAL A 296 -18.02 9.06 -8.41
C VAL A 296 -18.75 7.80 -8.84
N LEU A 297 -18.89 6.85 -7.92
CA LEU A 297 -19.52 5.57 -8.20
C LEU A 297 -21.05 5.62 -8.25
N GLU A 298 -21.64 6.81 -8.02
CA GLU A 298 -23.09 7.05 -7.95
C GLU A 298 -23.83 6.06 -7.03
N THR A 299 -23.12 5.49 -6.06
CA THR A 299 -23.72 4.64 -5.03
C THR A 299 -23.95 5.48 -3.80
N PRO A 300 -25.19 5.50 -3.25
CA PRO A 300 -25.37 6.05 -1.92
C PRO A 300 -24.43 5.28 -0.99
N PRO A 301 -23.59 5.96 -0.19
CA PRO A 301 -22.68 5.29 0.72
C PRO A 301 -23.51 4.35 1.60
N LYS A 302 -23.25 3.06 1.45
CA LYS A 302 -23.90 2.04 2.26
C LYS A 302 -23.30 2.13 3.67
N GLU A 303 -24.13 2.68 4.56
CA GLU A 303 -24.00 2.69 6.03
C GLU A 303 -23.09 3.76 6.65
N TRP A 304 -23.77 4.88 6.95
CA TRP A 304 -23.57 5.89 8.01
C TRP A 304 -22.41 6.88 7.87
N PHE A 305 -22.77 8.07 7.41
CA PHE A 305 -21.95 9.27 7.53
C PHE A 305 -21.74 9.64 9.00
N VAL A 306 -20.51 9.44 9.47
CA VAL A 306 -19.99 9.98 10.73
C VAL A 306 -19.19 11.23 10.39
N PHE A 307 -19.71 12.40 10.71
CA PHE A 307 -19.03 13.68 10.47
C PHE A 307 -18.51 14.24 11.79
N THR A 308 -17.21 14.49 11.92
CA THR A 308 -16.66 15.22 13.06
C THR A 308 -16.62 16.71 12.74
N ILE A 309 -17.12 17.57 13.64
CA ILE A 309 -17.03 19.02 13.57
C ILE A 309 -15.75 19.42 14.34
N PRO A 310 -14.65 19.76 13.65
CA PRO A 310 -13.37 19.94 14.31
C PRO A 310 -13.39 21.13 15.28
N GLY A 311 -12.78 20.95 16.45
CA GLY A 311 -12.54 22.02 17.42
C GLY A 311 -13.64 22.24 18.46
N LEU A 312 -14.69 21.42 18.45
CA LEU A 312 -15.77 21.47 19.46
C LEU A 312 -15.56 20.45 20.57
N LYS A 313 -15.80 20.83 21.82
CA LYS A 313 -15.73 19.99 23.00
C LYS A 313 -17.12 19.75 23.57
N MET A 314 -17.20 18.92 24.61
CA MET A 314 -18.44 18.74 25.38
C MET A 314 -19.03 20.11 25.77
N SER A 315 -20.33 20.26 25.61
CA SER A 315 -21.11 21.48 25.87
C SER A 315 -20.91 22.65 24.91
N ASP A 316 -20.10 22.51 23.86
CA ASP A 316 -20.03 23.53 22.81
C ASP A 316 -21.28 23.51 21.92
N VAL A 317 -21.63 24.67 21.38
CA VAL A 317 -22.69 24.80 20.37
C VAL A 317 -22.16 24.31 19.04
N CYS A 318 -22.91 23.43 18.39
CA CYS A 318 -22.60 22.85 17.10
C CYS A 318 -23.71 23.15 16.11
N VAL A 319 -23.35 23.31 14.83
CA VAL A 319 -24.30 23.63 13.76
C VAL A 319 -24.12 22.61 12.64
N TYR A 320 -25.23 22.02 12.23
CA TYR A 320 -25.30 21.06 11.15
C TYR A 320 -25.12 21.75 9.79
N PRO A 321 -24.69 21.04 8.72
CA PRO A 321 -24.57 21.61 7.38
C PRO A 321 -25.87 22.21 6.84
N GLU A 322 -27.03 21.65 7.23
CA GLU A 322 -28.35 22.16 6.87
C GLU A 322 -28.81 23.38 7.70
N GLY A 323 -28.01 23.84 8.66
CA GLY A 323 -28.29 24.99 9.52
C GLY A 323 -28.99 24.69 10.85
N THR A 324 -29.32 23.42 11.13
CA THR A 324 -29.87 23.00 12.42
C THR A 324 -28.84 23.25 13.54
N VAL A 325 -29.25 23.90 14.63
CA VAL A 325 -28.39 24.17 15.79
C VAL A 325 -28.55 23.07 16.83
N GLY A 326 -27.44 22.67 17.45
CA GLY A 326 -27.42 21.66 18.51
C GLY A 326 -26.32 21.93 19.54
N THR A 327 -26.23 21.04 20.52
CA THR A 327 -25.21 21.07 21.58
C THR A 327 -24.43 19.76 21.62
N CYS A 328 -23.11 19.86 21.79
CA CYS A 328 -22.22 18.72 21.92
C CYS A 328 -22.43 18.00 23.27
N VAL A 329 -22.92 16.77 23.24
CA VAL A 329 -23.22 15.95 24.44
C VAL A 329 -22.67 14.53 24.29
N SER A 330 -22.65 13.77 25.38
CA SER A 330 -22.31 12.34 25.30
C SER A 330 -23.32 11.59 24.43
N LEU A 331 -22.83 10.61 23.65
CA LEU A 331 -23.65 9.75 22.79
C LEU A 331 -24.88 9.16 23.51
N THR A 332 -24.73 8.74 24.78
CA THR A 332 -25.82 8.16 25.59
C THR A 332 -26.87 9.18 26.03
N SER A 333 -26.54 10.47 25.97
CA SER A 333 -27.36 11.58 26.47
C SER A 333 -28.16 12.27 25.35
N CYS A 334 -28.01 11.83 24.09
CA CYS A 334 -28.71 12.40 22.94
C CYS A 334 -29.77 11.42 22.39
N PRO A 335 -31.05 11.55 22.78
CA PRO A 335 -32.11 10.63 22.35
C PRO A 335 -32.39 10.68 20.83
N SER A 336 -32.12 11.81 20.18
CA SER A 336 -32.33 12.01 18.74
C SER A 336 -31.35 11.20 17.88
N VAL A 337 -30.22 10.71 18.42
CA VAL A 337 -29.31 9.80 17.70
C VAL A 337 -30.04 8.54 17.28
N HIS A 338 -30.82 7.93 18.18
CA HIS A 338 -31.57 6.71 17.86
C HIS A 338 -32.59 6.95 16.74
N GLN A 339 -33.22 8.12 16.72
CA GLN A 339 -34.19 8.49 15.69
C GLN A 339 -33.52 8.80 14.34
N ARG A 340 -32.36 9.45 14.33
CA ARG A 340 -31.55 9.67 13.12
C ARG A 340 -31.03 8.35 12.55
N VAL A 341 -30.57 7.44 13.41
CA VAL A 341 -30.18 6.07 13.01
C VAL A 341 -31.37 5.33 12.39
N LYS A 342 -32.54 5.38 13.03
CA LYS A 342 -33.78 4.75 12.52
C LYS A 342 -34.21 5.31 11.15
N ASN A 343 -33.94 6.59 10.90
CA ASN A 343 -34.30 7.29 9.67
C ASN A 343 -33.16 7.37 8.65
N SER A 344 -32.05 6.65 8.86
CA SER A 344 -30.88 6.63 7.98
C SER A 344 -30.25 8.02 7.71
N LEU A 345 -30.26 8.90 8.72
CA LEU A 345 -29.68 10.25 8.66
C LEU A 345 -28.25 10.28 9.24
N PRO A 346 -27.38 11.21 8.79
CA PRO A 346 -26.00 11.37 9.27
C PRO A 346 -25.93 11.68 10.78
N ILE A 347 -24.87 11.18 11.42
CA ILE A 347 -24.51 11.48 12.82
C ILE A 347 -23.31 12.43 12.83
N PHE A 348 -23.42 13.51 13.60
CA PHE A 348 -22.37 14.51 13.73
C PHE A 348 -21.74 14.39 15.11
N PHE A 349 -20.41 14.30 15.14
CA PHE A 349 -19.57 14.23 16.33
C PHE A 349 -18.87 15.57 16.55
N CYS A 350 -18.65 15.95 17.80
CA CYS A 350 -17.96 17.21 18.13
C CYS A 350 -16.46 17.01 18.40
N THR A 351 -16.10 15.88 19.01
CA THR A 351 -14.72 15.46 19.35
C THR A 351 -14.65 13.93 19.21
N GLU A 352 -13.62 13.22 19.73
CA GLU A 352 -13.51 11.74 19.79
C GLU A 352 -14.86 11.02 19.84
N LYS A 353 -14.92 9.81 19.25
CA LYS A 353 -16.09 8.95 18.89
C LYS A 353 -17.18 8.70 19.96
N SER A 354 -17.20 9.42 21.07
CA SER A 354 -18.17 9.40 22.18
C SER A 354 -18.97 10.71 22.37
N ILE A 355 -18.62 11.82 21.71
CA ILE A 355 -19.31 13.12 21.83
C ILE A 355 -20.00 13.49 20.53
N VAL A 356 -21.33 13.66 20.57
CA VAL A 356 -22.19 13.95 19.41
C VAL A 356 -22.83 15.33 19.50
N CYS A 357 -23.03 15.96 18.33
CA CYS A 357 -23.86 17.14 18.20
C CYS A 357 -25.34 16.71 18.29
N CYS A 358 -26.06 17.20 19.30
CA CYS A 358 -27.45 16.86 19.54
C CYS A 358 -28.36 18.06 19.20
N PRO A 359 -29.29 17.96 18.23
CA PRO A 359 -30.18 19.05 17.88
C PRO A 359 -31.06 19.43 19.06
N GLU A 360 -31.30 20.72 19.25
CA GLU A 360 -32.36 21.17 20.15
C GLU A 360 -33.71 20.84 19.50
N ASP A 361 -34.61 20.15 20.21
CA ASP A 361 -35.89 19.72 19.67
C ASP A 361 -36.70 20.92 19.15
N SER A 362 -36.74 21.10 17.82
CA SER A 362 -37.66 22.03 17.18
C SER A 362 -39.03 21.35 17.02
N ALA A 363 -39.83 21.40 18.09
CA ALA A 363 -41.29 21.62 18.09
C ALA A 363 -42.01 20.85 19.21
N THR A 364 -42.55 21.61 20.17
CA THR A 364 -43.99 21.56 20.43
C THR A 364 -44.54 22.99 20.41
N GLU A 365 -44.91 23.45 19.24
CA GLU A 365 -46.13 24.25 19.11
C GLU A 365 -47.18 23.42 18.36
N VAL A 366 -48.46 23.68 18.69
CA VAL A 366 -49.74 23.08 18.25
C VAL A 366 -50.17 21.84 19.05
N GLY A 367 -51.32 21.79 19.76
CA GLY A 367 -52.43 22.72 19.96
C GLY A 367 -53.63 22.02 20.65
N GLU A 368 -54.56 22.83 21.17
CA GLU A 368 -56.00 22.55 21.47
C GLU A 368 -56.38 21.61 22.62
N ASN A 369 -56.74 22.18 23.78
CA ASN A 369 -58.15 22.45 24.16
C ASN A 369 -58.24 23.45 25.32
#